data_AF-A0A914DQ82-F1
#
_entry.id   AF-A0A914DQ82-F1
#
_cell.length_a   1.000
_cell.length_b   1.000
_cell.length_c   1.000
_cell.angle_alpha   90.00
_cell.angle_beta   90.00
_cell.angle_gamma   90.00
#
_symmetry.space_group_name_H-M   'P 1'
#
loop_
_entity.id
_entity.type
_entity.pdbx_description
1 polymer ?
#
loop_
_entity_poly.entity_id
_entity_poly.type
_entity_poly.pdbx_seq_one_letter_code
_entity_poly.pdbx_strand_id
1 'polypeptide(L)'
;MSEEDTETGALIIGSLVLVLGIIGLLASVATGNGQGIASNALSVIIGGCIVYADKSHKPGGYLPYLIFAAIGIVIYTIFIVFFIIMAIAVPGTLSNYTQNYGYETQYNDRDIDPKTATSVMFFLMAAVMAFVDWIAIWFWMVVYRAYQHMKGVEEDRGQTYQVKLNNV
;
A
#
# COMPACT_ATOMS: atom_id res chain seq x y z
N MET A 1 5.40 -18.57 13.41
CA MET A 1 6.46 -17.89 12.64
C MET A 1 7.61 -17.74 13.61
N SER A 2 8.75 -18.35 13.30
CA SER A 2 9.94 -18.27 14.17
C SER A 2 10.51 -16.84 14.15
N GLU A 3 11.38 -16.50 15.10
CA GLU A 3 12.03 -15.18 15.18
C GLU A 3 12.81 -14.87 13.88
N GLU A 4 13.55 -15.87 13.40
CA GLU A 4 14.35 -15.82 12.18
C GLU A 4 13.48 -15.59 10.92
N ASP A 5 12.26 -16.14 10.89
CA ASP A 5 11.32 -15.95 9.78
C ASP A 5 10.80 -14.49 9.69
N THR A 6 10.69 -13.81 10.83
CA THR A 6 10.09 -12.45 10.90
C THR A 6 11.08 -11.38 10.48
N GLU A 7 12.34 -11.50 10.92
CA GLU A 7 13.43 -10.62 10.50
C GLU A 7 13.74 -10.80 9.01
N THR A 8 13.85 -12.06 8.56
CA THR A 8 14.04 -12.39 7.14
C THR A 8 12.89 -11.84 6.29
N GLY A 9 11.64 -11.94 6.76
CA GLY A 9 10.48 -11.38 6.08
C GLY A 9 10.52 -9.86 5.92
N ALA A 10 10.90 -9.12 6.96
CA ALA A 10 11.00 -7.66 6.89
C ALA A 10 12.14 -7.20 5.97
N LEU A 11 13.29 -7.89 5.99
CA LEU A 11 14.40 -7.60 5.10
C LEU A 11 14.05 -7.89 3.63
N ILE A 12 13.33 -8.98 3.34
CA ILE A 12 12.83 -9.27 1.99
C ILE A 12 11.88 -8.17 1.53
N ILE A 13 10.92 -7.76 2.36
CA ILE A 13 9.98 -6.68 2.03
C ILE A 13 10.73 -5.37 1.77
N GLY A 14 11.67 -4.99 2.65
CA GLY A 14 12.47 -3.78 2.48
C GLY A 14 13.29 -3.79 1.19
N SER A 15 13.90 -4.93 0.88
CA SER A 15 14.67 -5.12 -0.35
C SER A 15 13.78 -5.03 -1.59
N LEU A 16 12.59 -5.63 -1.55
CA LEU A 16 11.63 -5.60 -2.64
C LEU A 16 11.12 -4.17 -2.89
N VAL A 17 10.75 -3.44 -1.84
CA VAL A 17 10.34 -2.02 -1.93
C VAL A 17 11.46 -1.18 -2.53
N LEU A 18 12.71 -1.41 -2.10
CA LEU A 18 13.87 -0.69 -2.62
C LEU A 18 14.11 -0.97 -4.11
N VAL A 19 14.11 -2.23 -4.52
CA VAL A 19 14.33 -2.61 -5.93
C VAL A 19 13.20 -2.08 -6.83
N LEU A 20 11.94 -2.26 -6.43
CA LEU A 20 10.81 -1.74 -7.18
C LEU A 20 10.79 -0.21 -7.24
N GLY A 21 11.17 0.45 -6.15
CA GLY A 21 11.33 1.91 -6.11
C GLY A 21 12.41 2.40 -7.08
N ILE A 22 13.55 1.71 -7.17
CA ILE A 22 14.64 2.06 -8.11
C ILE A 22 14.16 1.88 -9.56
N ILE A 23 13.51 0.76 -9.87
CA ILE A 23 12.98 0.50 -11.22
C ILE A 23 11.94 1.56 -11.59
N GLY A 24 11.00 1.86 -10.69
CA GLY A 24 9.96 2.87 -10.90
C GLY A 24 10.54 4.28 -11.05
N LEU A 25 11.59 4.60 -10.30
CA LEU A 25 12.29 5.89 -10.39
C LEU A 25 12.94 6.05 -11.76
N LEU A 26 13.68 5.04 -12.23
CA LEU A 26 14.30 5.05 -13.55
C LEU A 26 13.27 5.19 -14.67
N ALA A 27 12.15 4.46 -14.57
CA ALA A 27 11.05 4.57 -15.52
C ALA A 27 10.44 5.99 -15.52
N SER A 28 10.21 6.56 -14.34
CA SER A 28 9.61 7.90 -14.20
C SER A 28 10.53 9.02 -14.71
N VAL A 29 11.84 8.87 -14.51
CA VAL A 29 12.86 9.77 -15.07
C VAL A 29 12.87 9.67 -16.60
N ALA A 30 12.82 8.45 -17.15
CA ALA A 30 12.81 8.23 -18.59
C ALA A 30 11.57 8.83 -19.28
N THR A 31 10.41 8.83 -18.61
CA THR A 31 9.16 9.39 -19.16
C THR A 31 8.93 10.86 -18.77
N GLY A 32 9.81 11.48 -18.00
CA GLY A 32 9.60 12.85 -17.50
C GLY A 32 8.41 13.02 -16.55
N ASN A 33 7.96 11.95 -15.89
CA ASN A 33 6.81 11.99 -14.99
C ASN A 33 7.24 12.49 -13.60
N GLY A 34 7.14 13.81 -13.37
CA GLY A 34 7.57 14.45 -12.12
C GLY A 34 6.90 13.86 -10.85
N GLN A 35 5.61 13.54 -10.92
CA GLN A 35 4.91 12.89 -9.80
C GLN A 35 5.49 11.49 -9.52
N GLY A 36 5.71 10.71 -10.59
CA GLY A 36 6.33 9.39 -10.49
C GLY A 36 7.75 9.44 -9.93
N ILE A 37 8.53 10.46 -10.27
CA ILE A 37 9.88 10.64 -9.72
C ILE A 37 9.82 10.83 -8.21
N ALA A 38 8.95 11.73 -7.72
CA ALA A 38 8.84 12.00 -6.29
C ALA A 38 8.35 10.77 -5.49
N SER A 39 7.32 10.08 -5.98
CA SER A 39 6.76 8.92 -5.28
C SER A 39 7.73 7.73 -5.25
N ASN A 40 8.43 7.46 -6.36
CA ASN A 40 9.41 6.38 -6.43
C ASN A 40 10.68 6.71 -5.63
N ALA A 41 11.15 7.95 -5.63
CA ALA A 41 12.26 8.38 -4.78
C ALA A 41 11.94 8.18 -3.30
N LEU A 42 10.73 8.54 -2.87
CA LEU A 42 10.27 8.29 -1.50
C LEU A 42 10.23 6.79 -1.18
N SER A 43 9.77 5.96 -2.13
CA SER A 43 9.75 4.49 -1.97
C SER A 43 11.16 3.91 -1.80
N VAL A 44 12.15 4.40 -2.55
CA VAL A 44 13.56 4.01 -2.38
C VAL A 44 14.08 4.37 -1.00
N ILE A 45 13.81 5.60 -0.52
CA ILE A 45 14.22 6.05 0.81
C ILE A 45 13.61 5.15 1.88
N ILE A 46 12.31 4.86 1.79
CA ILE A 46 11.60 4.02 2.75
C ILE A 46 12.15 2.58 2.75
N GLY A 47 12.34 1.97 1.57
CA GLY A 47 12.95 0.64 1.46
C GLY A 47 14.37 0.60 2.04
N GLY A 48 15.15 1.66 1.80
CA GLY A 48 16.48 1.82 2.36
C GLY A 48 16.48 1.94 3.88
N CYS A 49 15.51 2.66 4.46
CA CYS A 49 15.33 2.76 5.90
C CYS A 49 15.06 1.40 6.54
N ILE A 50 14.21 0.56 5.94
CA ILE A 50 13.92 -0.80 6.43
C ILE A 50 15.19 -1.66 6.41
N VAL A 51 15.90 -1.71 5.28
CA VAL A 51 17.14 -2.51 5.15
C VAL A 51 18.23 -2.01 6.10
N TYR A 52 18.34 -0.69 6.29
CA TYR A 52 19.28 -0.11 7.24
C TYR A 52 18.89 -0.40 8.69
N ALA A 53 17.60 -0.34 9.03
CA ALA A 53 17.07 -0.64 10.35
C ALA A 53 17.43 -2.07 10.77
N ASP A 54 17.24 -3.01 9.86
CA ASP A 54 17.57 -4.41 10.04
C ASP A 54 19.08 -4.61 10.27
N LYS A 55 19.91 -4.17 9.32
CA LYS A 55 21.37 -4.31 9.42
C LYS A 55 21.97 -3.61 10.64
N SER A 56 21.42 -2.47 11.02
CA SER A 56 21.91 -1.67 12.15
C SER A 56 21.26 -2.03 13.48
N HIS A 57 20.31 -2.98 13.49
CA HIS A 57 19.49 -3.36 14.65
C HIS A 57 18.88 -2.14 15.36
N LYS A 58 18.38 -1.17 14.59
CA LYS A 58 17.78 0.08 15.09
C LYS A 58 16.29 0.10 14.76
N PRO A 59 15.39 -0.12 15.73
CA PRO A 59 13.95 -0.21 15.45
C PRO A 59 13.37 1.09 14.86
N GLY A 60 13.96 2.24 15.18
CA GLY A 60 13.52 3.54 14.64
C GLY A 60 13.51 3.62 13.10
N GLY A 61 14.33 2.83 12.40
CA GLY A 61 14.37 2.85 10.94
C GLY A 61 13.16 2.19 10.26
N TYR A 62 12.34 1.43 10.99
CA TYR A 62 11.08 0.87 10.48
C TYR A 62 9.91 1.87 10.50
N LEU A 63 10.00 2.90 11.33
CA LEU A 63 8.91 3.86 11.55
C LEU A 63 8.47 4.59 10.27
N PRO A 64 9.37 5.08 9.39
CA PRO A 64 8.94 5.73 8.16
C PRO A 64 8.02 4.83 7.33
N TYR A 65 8.41 3.56 7.12
CA TYR A 65 7.56 2.62 6.40
C TYR A 65 6.20 2.43 7.06
N LEU A 66 6.17 2.18 8.37
CA LEU A 66 4.92 1.93 9.10
C LEU A 66 3.95 3.11 9.02
N ILE A 67 4.47 4.34 9.12
CA ILE A 67 3.67 5.56 9.02
C ILE A 67 3.14 5.76 7.59
N PHE A 68 4.02 5.71 6.60
CA PHE A 68 3.62 5.94 5.20
C PHE A 68 2.68 4.85 4.68
N ALA A 69 2.93 3.59 5.02
CA ALA A 69 2.05 2.49 4.64
C ALA A 69 0.69 2.58 5.34
N ALA A 70 0.63 2.98 6.62
CA ALA A 70 -0.66 3.19 7.30
C ALA A 70 -1.49 4.31 6.64
N ILE A 71 -0.85 5.45 6.31
CA ILE A 71 -1.51 6.55 5.58
C ILE A 71 -1.98 6.05 4.20
N GLY A 72 -1.13 5.31 3.49
CA GLY A 72 -1.45 4.73 2.18
C GLY A 72 -2.66 3.80 2.23
N ILE A 73 -2.71 2.87 3.18
CA ILE A 73 -3.83 1.94 3.38
C ILE A 73 -5.14 2.72 3.60
N VAL A 74 -5.12 3.73 4.48
CA VAL A 74 -6.31 4.57 4.72
C VAL A 74 -6.79 5.27 3.44
N ILE A 75 -5.86 5.84 2.67
CA ILE A 75 -6.19 6.50 1.41
C ILE A 75 -6.77 5.48 0.40
N TYR A 76 -6.16 4.30 0.26
CA TYR A 76 -6.65 3.25 -0.64
C TYR A 76 -8.03 2.75 -0.23
N THR A 77 -8.27 2.53 1.06
CA THR A 77 -9.58 2.17 1.60
C THR A 77 -10.64 3.21 1.24
N ILE A 78 -10.33 4.51 1.33
CA ILE A 78 -11.26 5.59 0.90
C ILE A 78 -11.56 5.49 -0.60
N PHE A 79 -10.54 5.26 -1.44
CA PHE A 79 -10.74 5.08 -2.88
C PHE A 79 -11.59 3.85 -3.21
N ILE A 80 -11.40 2.73 -2.51
CA ILE A 80 -12.22 1.53 -2.68
C ILE A 80 -13.69 1.84 -2.42
N VAL A 81 -14.00 2.52 -1.31
CA VAL A 81 -15.37 2.95 -0.98
C VAL A 81 -15.92 3.87 -2.06
N PHE A 82 -15.13 4.83 -2.53
CA PHE A 82 -15.52 5.73 -3.62
C PHE A 82 -15.87 4.98 -4.91
N PHE A 83 -15.06 3.99 -5.32
CA PHE A 83 -15.35 3.19 -6.51
C PHE A 83 -16.59 2.30 -6.35
N ILE A 84 -16.84 1.77 -5.15
CA ILE A 84 -18.07 1.02 -4.85
C ILE A 84 -19.29 1.94 -4.98
N ILE A 85 -19.24 3.15 -4.42
CA ILE A 85 -20.31 4.14 -4.55
C ILE A 85 -20.55 4.49 -6.02
N MET A 86 -19.49 4.74 -6.79
CA MET A 86 -19.60 5.03 -8.23
C MET A 86 -20.20 3.86 -9.02
N ALA A 87 -19.81 2.62 -8.71
CA ALA A 87 -20.36 1.44 -9.36
C ALA A 87 -21.90 1.33 -9.17
N ILE A 88 -22.41 1.76 -8.02
CA ILE A 88 -23.84 1.71 -7.67
C ILE A 88 -24.59 2.95 -8.18
N ALA A 89 -24.00 4.15 -8.08
CA ALA A 89 -24.69 5.42 -8.33
C ALA A 89 -24.70 5.83 -9.83
N VAL A 90 -23.65 5.50 -10.59
CA VAL A 90 -23.51 5.89 -12.01
C VAL A 90 -24.58 5.27 -12.93
N PRO A 91 -25.00 4.00 -12.75
CA PRO A 91 -26.10 3.44 -13.54
C PRO A 91 -27.43 4.20 -13.36
N GLY A 92 -27.68 4.72 -12.15
CA GLY A 92 -28.91 5.46 -11.82
C GLY A 92 -28.99 6.85 -12.46
N THR A 93 -27.87 7.57 -12.54
CA THR A 93 -27.83 8.91 -13.16
C THR A 93 -27.91 8.86 -14.69
N LEU A 94 -27.26 7.87 -15.32
CA LEU A 94 -27.38 7.63 -16.75
C LEU A 94 -28.80 7.19 -17.17
N SER A 95 -29.50 6.42 -16.33
CA SER A 95 -30.91 6.04 -16.56
C SER A 95 -31.84 7.26 -16.66
N ASN A 96 -31.71 8.20 -15.71
CA ASN A 96 -32.52 9.41 -15.72
C ASN A 96 -32.19 10.32 -16.91
N TYR A 97 -30.95 10.32 -17.40
CA TYR A 97 -30.57 11.11 -18.58
C TYR A 97 -31.07 10.49 -19.89
N THR A 98 -31.02 9.15 -20.05
CA THR A 98 -31.52 8.49 -21.27
C THR A 98 -33.04 8.54 -21.37
N GLN A 99 -33.76 8.39 -20.26
CA GLN A 99 -35.23 8.54 -20.24
C GLN A 99 -35.71 9.96 -20.53
N ASN A 100 -35.00 10.99 -20.05
CA ASN A 100 -35.43 12.38 -20.20
C ASN A 100 -35.03 13.01 -21.55
N TYR A 101 -34.00 12.48 -22.24
CA TYR A 101 -33.49 13.06 -23.49
C TYR A 101 -33.76 12.24 -24.76
N GLY A 102 -34.61 11.20 -24.69
CA GLY A 102 -35.21 10.59 -25.87
C GLY A 102 -34.25 9.91 -26.87
N TYR A 103 -33.04 9.56 -26.46
CA TYR A 103 -32.16 8.72 -27.27
C TYR A 103 -32.65 7.28 -27.17
N GLU A 104 -33.63 6.92 -28.01
CA GLU A 104 -33.92 5.53 -28.35
C GLU A 104 -32.70 4.94 -29.07
N THR A 105 -31.73 4.47 -28.30
CA THR A 105 -30.67 3.61 -28.84
C THR A 105 -31.34 2.34 -29.36
N GLN A 106 -31.40 2.18 -30.69
CA GLN A 106 -31.76 0.92 -31.34
C GLN A 106 -30.88 -0.19 -30.77
N TYR A 107 -31.48 -1.02 -29.91
CA TYR A 107 -30.81 -2.12 -29.24
C TYR A 107 -30.62 -3.26 -30.25
N ASN A 108 -29.37 -3.51 -30.66
CA ASN A 108 -29.00 -4.80 -31.24
C ASN A 108 -28.81 -5.79 -30.08
N ASP A 109 -29.43 -6.96 -30.15
CA ASP A 109 -29.47 -8.04 -29.13
C ASP A 109 -28.09 -8.62 -28.69
N ARG A 110 -26.98 -8.01 -29.10
CA ARG A 110 -25.61 -8.46 -28.77
C ARG A 110 -24.76 -7.43 -28.05
N ASP A 111 -25.24 -6.20 -27.85
CA ASP A 111 -24.45 -5.16 -27.20
C ASP A 111 -24.73 -5.13 -25.69
N ILE A 112 -23.67 -5.38 -24.91
CA ILE A 112 -23.70 -5.22 -23.44
C ILE A 112 -24.09 -3.77 -23.15
N ASP A 113 -25.13 -3.58 -22.32
CA ASP A 113 -25.55 -2.25 -21.90
C ASP A 113 -24.31 -1.47 -21.38
N PRO A 114 -23.94 -0.33 -21.99
CA PRO A 114 -22.79 0.46 -21.55
C PRO A 114 -22.85 0.84 -20.06
N LYS A 115 -24.05 0.87 -19.46
CA LYS A 115 -24.25 1.05 -18.01
C LYS A 115 -23.73 -0.14 -17.21
N THR A 116 -24.06 -1.35 -17.63
CA THR A 116 -23.58 -2.59 -17.02
C THR A 116 -22.08 -2.71 -17.21
N ALA A 117 -21.55 -2.40 -18.40
CA ALA A 117 -20.11 -2.41 -18.65
C ALA A 117 -19.34 -1.44 -17.74
N THR A 118 -19.85 -0.22 -17.56
CA THR A 118 -19.23 0.81 -16.70
C THR A 118 -19.28 0.44 -15.22
N SER A 119 -20.43 -0.07 -14.73
CA SER A 119 -20.57 -0.53 -13.35
C SER A 119 -19.64 -1.71 -13.05
N VAL A 120 -19.57 -2.68 -13.97
CA VAL A 120 -18.65 -3.82 -13.87
C VAL A 120 -17.20 -3.36 -13.86
N MET A 121 -16.81 -2.39 -14.68
CA MET A 121 -15.45 -1.83 -14.68
C MET A 121 -15.08 -1.21 -13.32
N PHE A 122 -15.98 -0.40 -12.73
CA PHE A 122 -15.73 0.17 -11.41
C PHE A 122 -15.69 -0.88 -10.30
N PHE A 123 -16.52 -1.92 -10.38
CA PHE A 123 -16.50 -3.03 -9.43
C PHE A 123 -15.21 -3.84 -9.52
N LEU A 124 -14.73 -4.14 -10.74
CA LEU A 124 -13.45 -4.80 -10.96
C LEU A 124 -12.29 -3.96 -10.43
N MET A 125 -12.31 -2.65 -10.67
CA MET A 125 -11.30 -1.73 -10.17
C MET A 125 -11.28 -1.69 -8.63
N ALA A 126 -12.45 -1.63 -7.99
CA ALA A 126 -12.57 -1.73 -6.54
C ALA A 126 -12.04 -3.06 -5.99
N ALA A 127 -12.35 -4.19 -6.66
CA ALA A 127 -11.88 -5.51 -6.26
C ALA A 127 -10.35 -5.65 -6.35
N VAL A 128 -9.75 -5.17 -7.45
CA VAL A 128 -8.29 -5.16 -7.62
C VAL A 128 -7.63 -4.28 -6.56
N MET A 129 -8.18 -3.09 -6.30
CA MET A 129 -7.66 -2.21 -5.25
C MET A 129 -7.78 -2.84 -3.86
N ALA A 130 -8.89 -3.49 -3.54
CA ALA A 130 -9.07 -4.20 -2.27
C ALA A 130 -8.07 -5.35 -2.09
N PHE A 131 -7.76 -6.08 -3.17
CA PHE A 131 -6.74 -7.12 -3.14
C PHE A 131 -5.34 -6.54 -2.89
N VAL A 132 -5.01 -5.43 -3.55
CA VAL A 132 -3.73 -4.72 -3.32
C VAL A 132 -3.63 -4.19 -1.89
N ASP A 133 -4.71 -3.61 -1.37
CA ASP A 133 -4.77 -3.06 0.00
C ASP A 133 -4.61 -4.18 1.04
N TRP A 134 -5.20 -5.36 0.80
CA TRP A 134 -4.97 -6.54 1.64
C TRP A 134 -3.50 -6.95 1.65
N ILE A 135 -2.84 -7.04 0.49
CA ILE A 135 -1.40 -7.35 0.45
C ILE A 135 -0.59 -6.29 1.20
N ALA A 136 -0.94 -5.01 1.07
CA ALA A 136 -0.29 -3.92 1.77
C ALA A 136 -0.44 -4.04 3.30
N ILE A 137 -1.63 -4.39 3.80
CA ILE A 137 -1.88 -4.67 5.22
C ILE A 137 -1.04 -5.86 5.69
N TRP A 138 -0.91 -6.91 4.87
CA TRP A 138 -0.07 -8.06 5.21
C TRP A 138 1.41 -7.67 5.35
N PHE A 139 1.96 -6.91 4.40
CA PHE A 139 3.33 -6.40 4.51
C PHE A 139 3.49 -5.49 5.74
N TRP A 140 2.53 -4.61 6.00
CA TRP A 140 2.53 -3.73 7.17
C TRP A 140 2.58 -4.54 8.47
N MET A 141 1.79 -5.61 8.59
CA MET A 141 1.81 -6.50 9.76
C MET A 141 3.15 -7.21 9.95
N VAL A 142 3.79 -7.69 8.87
CA VAL A 142 5.10 -8.35 8.94
C VAL A 142 6.15 -7.36 9.44
N VAL A 143 6.22 -6.17 8.86
CA VAL A 143 7.19 -5.14 9.27
C VAL A 143 6.90 -4.63 10.68
N TYR A 144 5.63 -4.50 11.08
CA TYR A 144 5.25 -4.09 12.42
C TYR A 144 5.69 -5.12 13.47
N ARG A 145 5.58 -6.41 13.18
CA ARG A 145 6.07 -7.48 14.06
C ARG A 145 7.58 -7.43 14.21
N ALA A 146 8.33 -7.23 13.13
CA ALA A 146 9.78 -7.05 13.19
C ALA A 146 10.17 -5.82 14.03
N TYR A 147 9.46 -4.70 13.86
CA TYR A 147 9.65 -3.50 14.68
C TYR A 147 9.42 -3.77 16.17
N GLN A 148 8.31 -4.42 16.53
CA GLN A 148 7.99 -4.76 17.93
C GLN A 148 9.04 -5.69 18.55
N HIS A 149 9.52 -6.67 17.79
CA HIS A 149 10.55 -7.59 18.25
C HIS A 149 11.86 -6.85 18.57
N MET A 150 12.37 -6.05 17.62
CA MET A 150 13.59 -5.27 17.84
C MET A 150 13.47 -4.27 18.99
N LYS A 151 12.30 -3.65 19.15
CA LYS A 151 12.05 -2.72 20.26
C LYS A 151 12.11 -3.45 21.62
N GLY A 152 11.48 -4.62 21.73
CA GLY A 152 11.52 -5.43 22.96
C GLY A 152 12.96 -5.84 23.33
N VAL A 153 13.76 -6.23 22.34
CA VAL A 153 15.18 -6.58 22.54
C VAL A 153 16.01 -5.38 22.99
N GLU A 154 15.71 -4.17 22.50
CA GLU A 154 16.41 -2.94 22.93
C GLU A 154 16.07 -2.57 24.38
N GLU A 155 14.81 -2.73 24.79
CA GLU A 155 14.37 -2.48 26.17
C GLU A 155 15.04 -3.43 27.18
N ASP A 156 15.16 -4.73 26.86
CA ASP A 156 15.84 -5.74 27.71
C ASP A 156 17.35 -5.45 27.85
N ARG A 157 18.02 -5.04 26.77
CA ARG A 157 19.42 -4.61 26.83
C ARG A 157 19.57 -3.37 27.71
N GLY A 158 18.69 -2.38 27.54
CA GLY A 158 18.68 -1.15 28.33
C GLY A 158 18.56 -1.41 29.83
N GLN A 159 17.67 -2.32 30.24
CA GLN A 159 17.53 -2.74 31.64
C GLN A 159 18.79 -3.44 32.17
N THR A 160 19.40 -4.32 31.36
CA THR A 160 20.63 -5.03 31.75
C THR A 160 21.80 -4.08 32.01
N TYR A 161 21.95 -3.01 31.21
CA TYR A 161 22.99 -2.00 31.43
C TYR A 161 22.72 -1.15 32.68
N GLN A 162 21.46 -0.78 32.94
CA GLN A 162 21.08 -0.05 34.17
C GLN A 162 21.37 -0.85 35.44
N VAL A 163 21.09 -2.16 35.44
CA VAL A 163 21.41 -3.06 36.57
C VAL A 163 22.92 -3.19 36.79
N LYS A 164 23.73 -3.23 35.72
CA LYS A 164 25.20 -3.25 35.87
C LYS A 164 25.77 -1.95 36.41
N LEU A 165 25.22 -0.79 36.00
CA LEU A 165 25.68 0.53 36.47
C LEU A 165 25.31 0.80 37.93
N ASN A 166 24.21 0.25 38.43
CA ASN A 166 23.80 0.40 39.82
C ASN A 166 24.52 -0.55 40.80
N ASN A 167 25.30 -1.52 40.30
CA ASN A 167 26.06 -2.50 41.09
C ASN A 167 27.57 -2.21 41.14
N VAL A 168 28.00 -1.02 40.71
CA VAL A 168 29.39 -0.51 40.79
C VAL A 168 29.41 0.68 41.74
#